data_AF-A0A530Y2I4-F1
#
_entry.id   AF-A0A530Y2I4-F1
#
_cell.length_a   1.000
_cell.length_b   1.000
_cell.length_c   1.000
_cell.angle_alpha   90.00
_cell.angle_beta   90.00
_cell.angle_gamma   90.00
#
_symmetry.space_group_name_H-M   'P 1'
#
loop_
_entity.id
_entity.type
_entity.pdbx_description
1 polymer ?
#
loop_
_entity_poly.entity_id
_entity_poly.type
_entity_poly.pdbx_seq_one_letter_code
_entity_poly.pdbx_strand_id
1 'polypeptide(L)'
;HLHELPDQRGMMEKVALFSHRVTDADELPGVLARAFALFSASRPGPVHIEIPTDIMVKPAGGIAALLTNVAPPEPNPAAIAEAAKLCAAARRP
;
A
#
# COMPACT_ATOMS: atom_id res chain seq x y z
N HIS A 1 19.55 7.75 -21.81
CA HIS A 1 19.39 6.99 -20.56
C HIS A 1 20.29 7.55 -19.44
N LEU A 2 20.20 8.85 -19.12
CA LEU A 2 21.05 9.48 -18.08
C LEU A 2 20.40 9.48 -16.68
N HIS A 3 19.10 9.16 -16.61
CA HIS A 3 18.28 9.22 -15.39
C HIS A 3 17.69 7.86 -15.00
N GLU A 4 18.16 6.77 -15.62
CA GLU A 4 17.67 5.42 -15.35
C GLU A 4 18.55 4.75 -14.29
N LEU A 5 17.91 4.19 -13.26
CA LEU A 5 18.58 3.37 -12.26
C LEU A 5 18.50 1.90 -12.70
N PRO A 6 19.60 1.12 -12.72
CA PRO A 6 19.62 -0.24 -13.26
C PRO A 6 18.57 -1.21 -12.69
N ASP A 7 18.17 -1.00 -11.43
CA ASP A 7 17.03 -1.71 -10.81
C ASP A 7 16.34 -0.80 -9.78
N GLN A 8 15.71 0.28 -10.27
CA GLN A 8 14.96 1.21 -9.41
C GLN A 8 13.90 0.49 -8.58
N ARG A 9 13.21 -0.46 -9.19
CA ARG A 9 12.12 -1.20 -8.55
C ARG A 9 12.62 -2.09 -7.43
N GLY A 10 13.65 -2.89 -7.67
CA GLY A 10 14.23 -3.77 -6.66
C GLY A 10 14.83 -2.99 -5.48
N MET A 11 15.35 -1.78 -5.73
CA MET A 11 15.76 -0.87 -4.65
C MET A 11 14.56 -0.44 -3.79
N MET A 12 13.45 -0.04 -4.42
CA MET A 12 12.25 0.40 -3.69
C MET A 12 11.54 -0.73 -2.96
N GLU A 13 11.58 -1.97 -3.48
CA GLU A 13 11.02 -3.16 -2.81
C GLU A 13 11.66 -3.46 -1.45
N LYS A 14 12.84 -2.91 -1.14
CA LYS A 14 13.48 -3.05 0.18
C LYS A 14 12.89 -2.17 1.26
N VAL A 15 12.18 -1.11 0.89
CA VAL A 15 11.69 -0.08 1.83
C VAL A 15 10.19 0.16 1.72
N ALA A 16 9.60 -0.02 0.54
CA ALA A 16 8.18 0.18 0.30
C ALA A 16 7.37 -1.03 0.78
N LEU A 17 6.21 -0.75 1.38
CA LEU A 17 5.19 -1.76 1.66
C LEU A 17 4.66 -2.41 0.37
N PHE A 18 4.72 -1.64 -0.72
CA PHE A 18 4.25 -2.04 -2.03
C PHE A 18 5.04 -1.28 -3.10
N SER A 19 5.56 -2.00 -4.09
CA SER A 19 6.23 -1.45 -5.27
C SER A 19 5.59 -2.05 -6.52
N HIS A 20 5.18 -1.21 -7.47
CA HIS A 20 4.48 -1.66 -8.68
C HIS A 20 4.84 -0.83 -9.89
N ARG A 21 4.99 -1.49 -11.02
CA ARG A 21 5.22 -0.86 -12.32
C ARG A 21 3.94 -0.95 -13.14
N VAL A 22 3.43 0.21 -13.55
CA VAL A 22 2.25 0.33 -14.40
C VAL A 22 2.61 -0.13 -15.81
N THR A 23 1.84 -1.07 -16.36
CA THR A 23 2.03 -1.59 -17.72
C THR A 23 0.99 -1.09 -18.71
N ASP A 24 -0.15 -0.63 -18.20
CA ASP A 24 -1.15 0.09 -18.97
C ASP A 24 -1.75 1.28 -18.20
N ALA A 25 -2.13 2.34 -18.92
CA ALA A 25 -2.68 3.54 -18.30
C ALA A 25 -3.94 3.23 -17.48
N ASP A 26 -4.78 2.30 -17.96
CA ASP A 26 -6.04 1.91 -17.31
C ASP A 26 -5.85 1.22 -15.94
N GLU A 27 -4.64 0.76 -15.61
CA GLU A 27 -4.32 0.16 -14.31
C GLU A 27 -4.20 1.21 -13.20
N LEU A 28 -3.89 2.45 -13.56
CA LEU A 28 -3.52 3.50 -12.61
C LEU A 28 -4.57 3.74 -11.51
N PRO A 29 -5.89 3.79 -11.78
CA PRO A 29 -6.90 3.91 -10.72
C PRO A 29 -6.85 2.79 -9.69
N GLY A 30 -6.69 1.54 -10.13
CA GLY A 30 -6.68 0.39 -9.25
C GLY A 30 -5.43 0.36 -8.37
N VAL A 31 -4.27 0.71 -8.95
CA VAL A 31 -3.00 0.81 -8.22
C VAL A 31 -3.05 1.92 -7.18
N LEU A 32 -3.62 3.09 -7.54
CA LEU A 32 -3.83 4.19 -6.60
C LEU A 32 -4.81 3.81 -5.49
N ALA A 33 -5.97 3.22 -5.84
CA ALA A 33 -6.96 2.75 -4.86
C ALA A 33 -6.33 1.81 -3.83
N ARG A 34 -5.49 0.87 -4.29
CA ARG A 34 -4.77 -0.06 -3.43
C ARG A 34 -3.75 0.65 -2.54
N ALA A 35 -3.01 1.63 -3.07
CA ALA A 35 -2.06 2.42 -2.28
C ALA A 35 -2.77 3.14 -1.12
N PHE A 36 -3.90 3.79 -1.39
CA PHE A 36 -4.69 4.48 -0.37
C PHE A 36 -5.36 3.53 0.63
N ALA A 37 -5.83 2.36 0.18
CA ALA A 37 -6.35 1.33 1.08
C ALA A 37 -5.28 0.82 2.06
N LEU A 38 -4.03 0.67 1.62
CA LEU A 38 -2.91 0.31 2.52
C LEU A 38 -2.66 1.38 3.57
N PHE A 39 -2.74 2.66 3.21
CA PHE A 39 -2.58 3.77 4.14
C PHE A 39 -3.69 3.82 5.20
N SER A 40 -4.93 3.42 4.86
CA SER A 40 -6.06 3.48 5.79
C SER A 40 -6.24 2.23 6.65
N ALA A 41 -5.90 1.04 6.13
CA ALA A 41 -6.23 -0.24 6.77
C ALA A 41 -5.10 -0.84 7.63
N SER A 42 -3.89 -0.29 7.56
CA SER A 42 -2.71 -0.87 8.21
C SER A 42 -1.78 0.22 8.75
N ARG A 43 -0.68 -0.18 9.40
CA ARG A 43 0.37 0.77 9.79
C ARG A 43 0.88 1.48 8.53
N PRO A 44 0.76 2.82 8.42
CA PRO A 44 1.20 3.53 7.24
C PRO A 44 2.70 3.36 6.98
N GLY A 45 3.05 3.29 5.70
CA GLY A 45 4.42 3.19 5.22
C GLY A 45 4.49 3.51 3.73
N PRO A 46 5.71 3.63 3.18
CA PRO A 46 5.89 4.11 1.81
C PRO A 46 5.34 3.11 0.78
N VAL A 47 4.79 3.66 -0.31
CA VAL A 47 4.38 2.93 -1.51
C VAL A 47 5.10 3.54 -2.70
N HIS A 48 5.60 2.69 -3.61
CA HIS A 48 6.26 3.09 -4.83
C HIS A 48 5.43 2.65 -6.04
N ILE A 49 5.14 3.60 -6.93
CA ILE A 49 4.47 3.36 -8.21
C ILE A 49 5.40 3.89 -9.30
N GLU A 50 5.88 2.99 -10.14
CA GLU A 50 6.69 3.30 -11.32
C GLU A 50 5.76 3.45 -12.53
N ILE A 51 5.87 4.59 -13.22
CA ILE A 51 5.13 4.87 -14.45
C ILE A 51 6.17 5.04 -15.57
N PRO A 52 6.31 4.05 -16.48
CA PRO A 52 7.22 4.16 -17.61
C PRO A 52 6.85 5.33 -18.54
N THR A 53 7.85 5.95 -19.17
CA THR A 53 7.64 7.15 -20.00
C THR A 53 6.75 6.89 -21.22
N ASP A 54 6.77 5.67 -21.77
CA ASP A 54 5.90 5.22 -22.84
C ASP A 54 4.43 5.08 -22.39
N ILE A 55 4.20 4.85 -21.09
CA ILE A 55 2.85 4.85 -20.49
C ILE A 55 2.40 6.27 -20.17
N MET A 56 3.29 7.15 -19.69
CA MET A 56 2.96 8.53 -19.32
C MET A 56 2.33 9.35 -20.47
N VAL A 57 2.65 8.99 -21.71
CA VAL A 57 2.14 9.68 -22.91
C VAL A 57 0.83 9.10 -23.45
N LYS A 58 0.36 7.97 -22.92
CA LYS A 58 -0.89 7.34 -23.37
C LYS A 58 -2.10 8.21 -22.97
N PRO A 59 -3.14 8.30 -23.83
CA PRO A 59 -4.39 8.96 -23.46
C PRO A 59 -5.05 8.32 -22.24
N ALA A 60 -5.49 9.15 -21.30
CA ALA A 60 -6.11 8.73 -20.03
C ALA A 60 -7.55 9.26 -19.85
N GLY A 61 -8.21 9.67 -20.93
CA GLY A 61 -9.49 10.39 -20.85
C GLY A 61 -10.68 9.57 -20.31
N GLY A 62 -10.60 8.24 -20.36
CA GLY A 62 -11.62 7.34 -19.80
C GLY A 62 -11.37 6.92 -18.35
N ILE A 63 -10.26 7.38 -17.76
CA ILE A 63 -9.79 6.93 -16.46
C ILE A 63 -10.53 7.68 -15.35
N ALA A 64 -11.32 6.95 -14.56
CA ALA A 64 -12.01 7.48 -13.38
C ALA A 64 -11.23 7.13 -12.10
N ALA A 65 -11.14 8.08 -11.17
CA ALA A 65 -10.53 7.83 -9.87
C ALA A 65 -11.35 6.82 -9.07
N LEU A 66 -10.69 5.79 -8.55
CA LEU A 66 -11.25 4.83 -7.60
C LEU A 66 -10.69 5.16 -6.22
N LEU A 67 -11.46 5.86 -5.38
CA LEU A 67 -11.08 6.13 -4.00
C LEU A 67 -11.76 5.09 -3.10
N THR A 68 -10.96 4.20 -2.52
CA THR A 68 -11.45 3.21 -1.55
C THR A 68 -10.67 3.38 -0.26
N ASN A 69 -11.37 3.78 0.81
CA ASN A 69 -10.84 3.68 2.16
C ASN A 69 -11.34 2.37 2.77
N VAL A 70 -10.40 1.58 3.28
CA VAL A 70 -10.70 0.33 3.98
C VAL A 70 -10.43 0.55 5.45
N ALA A 71 -11.41 0.20 6.30
CA ALA A 71 -11.24 0.25 7.73
C ALA A 71 -10.19 -0.79 8.18
N PRO A 72 -9.37 -0.49 9.20
CA PRO A 72 -8.49 -1.48 9.79
C PRO A 72 -9.28 -2.72 10.26
N PRO A 73 -8.68 -3.93 10.20
CA PRO A 73 -9.33 -5.12 10.70
C PRO A 73 -9.59 -4.98 12.21
N GLU A 74 -10.75 -5.48 12.65
CA GLU A 74 -11.06 -5.51 14.07
C GLU A 74 -10.18 -6.54 14.81
N PRO A 75 -9.75 -6.26 16.05
CA PRO A 75 -9.03 -7.24 16.87
C PRO A 75 -9.89 -8.47 17.15
N ASN A 76 -9.26 -9.64 17.24
CA ASN A 76 -9.95 -10.87 17.64
C ASN A 76 -10.49 -10.75 19.09
N PRO A 77 -11.82 -10.80 19.33
CA PRO A 77 -12.39 -10.63 20.67
C PRO A 77 -11.87 -11.64 21.70
N ALA A 78 -11.61 -12.88 21.30
CA ALA A 78 -11.08 -13.90 22.19
C ALA A 78 -9.64 -13.60 22.62
N ALA A 79 -8.80 -13.10 21.70
CA ALA A 79 -7.44 -12.69 22.01
C ALA A 79 -7.41 -11.48 22.94
N ILE A 80 -8.32 -10.51 22.75
CA ILE A 80 -8.49 -9.36 23.65
C ILE A 80 -8.90 -9.80 25.06
N ALA A 81 -9.88 -10.71 25.16
CA ALA A 81 -10.32 -11.24 26.46
C ALA A 81 -9.18 -11.97 27.20
N GLU A 82 -8.35 -12.72 26.48
CA GLU A 82 -7.21 -13.41 27.08
C GLU A 82 -6.11 -12.45 27.52
N ALA A 83 -5.76 -11.46 26.68
CA ALA A 83 -4.82 -10.41 27.05
C ALA A 83 -5.26 -9.66 28.32
N ALA A 84 -6.55 -9.35 28.45
CA ALA A 84 -7.10 -8.69 29.62
C ALA A 84 -6.90 -9.51 30.92
N LYS A 85 -7.08 -10.84 30.85
CA LYS A 85 -6.81 -11.73 32.00
C LYS A 85 -5.34 -11.73 32.39
N LEU A 86 -4.45 -11.82 31.40
CA LEU A 86 -2.99 -11.81 31.64
C LEU A 86 -2.56 -10.50 32.31
N CYS A 87 -3.05 -9.35 31.82
CA CYS A 87 -2.78 -8.05 32.42
C CYS A 87 -3.30 -7.95 33.86
N ALA A 88 -4.49 -8.47 34.16
CA ALA A 88 -5.07 -8.44 35.50
C ALA A 88 -4.30 -9.31 36.51
N ALA A 89 -3.71 -10.42 36.05
CA ALA A 89 -2.93 -11.33 36.89
C ALA A 89 -1.45 -10.90 37.06
N ALA A 90 -0.97 -9.96 36.24
CA ALA A 90 0.42 -9.53 36.25
C ALA A 90 0.75 -8.71 37.51
N ARG A 91 1.85 -9.06 38.19
CA ARG A 91 2.35 -8.27 39.35
C ARG A 91 3.16 -7.03 38.95
N ARG A 92 3.67 -7.02 37.71
CA ARG A 92 4.39 -5.92 37.04
C ARG A 92 4.08 -6.02 35.55
N PRO A 93 2.91 -5.52 35.11
CA PRO A 93 2.51 -5.53 33.70
C PRO A 93 3.40 -4.66 32.82
#